data_AF-A0A938DE55-F1
#
_entry.id   AF-A0A938DE55-F1
#
_cell.length_a   1.000
_cell.length_b   1.000
_cell.length_c   1.000
_cell.angle_alpha   90.00
_cell.angle_beta   90.00
_cell.angle_gamma   90.00
#
_symmetry.space_group_name_H-M   'P 1'
#
loop_
_entity.id
_entity.type
_entity.pdbx_description
1 polymer ?
#
loop_
_entity_poly.entity_id
_entity_poly.type
_entity_poly.pdbx_seq_one_letter_code
_entity_poly.pdbx_strand_id
1 'polypeptide(L)' 'TGLSTGPHLHYEVMVNSHFVDPMRVKLARTREIEGRLLAEFKKERDRIDGLMAKAPNNDAKVATRQSK' A
#
# COMPACT_ATOMS: atom_id res chain seq x y z
N THR A 1 -11.33 16.53 15.12
CA THR A 1 -11.64 17.69 15.99
C THR A 1 -12.69 18.53 15.30
N GLY A 2 -13.58 19.18 16.06
CA GLY A 2 -14.84 19.77 15.57
C GLY A 2 -15.98 19.47 16.54
N LEU A 3 -17.25 19.63 16.10
CA LEU A 3 -18.41 19.16 16.86
C LEU A 3 -18.31 17.64 17.04
N SER A 4 -17.95 17.21 18.24
CA SER A 4 -17.71 15.81 18.56
C SER A 4 -18.08 15.58 20.02
N THR A 5 -18.80 14.49 20.28
CA THR A 5 -19.27 14.12 21.63
C THR A 5 -18.24 13.32 22.42
N GLY A 6 -17.09 12.96 21.81
CA GLY A 6 -16.06 12.14 22.44
C GLY A 6 -15.03 11.63 21.43
N PRO A 7 -14.02 10.85 21.87
CA PRO A 7 -12.94 10.38 20.99
C PRO A 7 -13.45 9.43 19.89
N HIS A 8 -13.45 9.88 18.63
CA HIS A 8 -13.80 9.05 17.46
C HIS A 8 -13.12 9.55 16.18
N LEU A 9 -13.09 8.69 15.16
CA LEU A 9 -12.67 9.03 13.79
C LEU A 9 -13.91 9.28 12.93
N HIS A 10 -14.08 10.51 12.45
CA HIS A 10 -15.07 10.80 11.41
C HIS A 10 -14.40 10.62 10.04
N TYR A 11 -14.93 9.71 9.24
CA TYR A 11 -14.47 9.47 7.88
C TYR A 11 -15.67 9.36 6.94
N GLU A 12 -15.52 9.92 5.75
CA GLU A 12 -16.54 9.95 4.72
C GLU A 12 -15.89 9.58 3.39
N VAL A 13 -16.69 9.00 2.48
CA VAL A 13 -16.24 8.66 1.13
C VAL A 13 -17.11 9.42 0.13
N MET A 14 -16.46 10.08 -0.82
CA MET A 14 -17.10 10.86 -1.87
C MET A 14 -16.72 10.31 -3.25
N VAL A 15 -17.72 10.09 -4.11
CA VAL A 15 -17.53 9.65 -5.50
C VAL A 15 -18.37 10.57 -6.39
N ASN A 16 -17.74 11.19 -7.40
CA ASN A 16 -18.40 12.13 -8.31
C ASN A 16 -19.24 13.18 -7.57
N SER A 17 -18.67 13.79 -6.53
CA SER A 17 -19.31 14.81 -5.67
C SER A 17 -20.52 14.34 -4.86
N HIS A 18 -20.74 13.04 -4.73
CA HIS A 18 -21.79 12.46 -3.89
C HIS A 18 -21.18 11.65 -2.74
N PHE A 19 -21.70 11.86 -1.53
CA PHE A 19 -21.36 11.05 -0.37
C PHE A 19 -21.98 9.66 -0.51
N VAL A 20 -21.18 8.62 -0.27
CA VAL A 20 -21.59 7.23 -0.36
C VAL A 20 -21.31 6.52 0.95
N ASP A 21 -22.08 5.47 1.24
CA ASP A 21 -21.86 4.62 2.41
C ASP A 21 -20.46 3.96 2.30
N PRO A 22 -19.51 4.31 3.20
CA PRO A 22 -18.15 3.81 3.15
C PRO A 22 -18.04 2.28 3.31
N MET A 23 -19.04 1.62 3.92
CA MET A 23 -19.04 0.18 4.15
C MET A 23 -19.63 -0.62 2.99
N ARG A 24 -20.32 0.04 2.06
CA ARG A 24 -21.03 -0.60 0.95
C ARG A 24 -20.50 -0.19 -0.42
N VAL A 25 -19.77 0.92 -0.52
CA VAL A 25 -19.22 1.39 -1.78
C VAL A 25 -18.25 0.36 -2.38
N LYS A 26 -18.47 0.02 -3.65
CA LYS A 26 -17.55 -0.81 -4.42
C LYS A 26 -16.33 0.03 -4.79
N LEU A 27 -15.26 -0.09 -4.01
CA LEU A 27 -13.96 0.41 -4.39
C LEU A 27 -13.32 -0.53 -5.40
N ALA A 28 -12.54 0.02 -6.32
CA ALA A 28 -11.67 -0.78 -7.16
C ALA A 28 -10.70 -1.53 -6.24
N ARG A 29 -10.90 -2.84 -6.07
CA ARG A 29 -9.92 -3.67 -5.37
C ARG A 29 -8.73 -3.83 -6.30
N THR A 30 -7.56 -3.43 -5.83
CA THR A 30 -6.32 -3.80 -6.50
C THR A 30 -6.26 -5.32 -6.57
N ARG A 31 -5.85 -5.87 -7.71
CA ARG A 31 -5.60 -7.30 -7.82
C ARG A 31 -4.47 -7.67 -6.87
N GLU A 32 -4.77 -8.51 -5.89
CA GLU A 32 -3.76 -9.04 -4.98
C GLU A 32 -2.90 -10.08 -5.70
N ILE A 33 -1.60 -10.08 -5.43
CA ILE A 33 -0.65 -11.05 -5.98
C ILE A 33 -0.56 -12.19 -4.97
N GLU A 34 -1.15 -13.34 -5.29
CA GLU A 34 -1.24 -14.49 -4.38
C GLU A 34 -0.62 -15.78 -4.96
N GLY A 35 -0.47 -16.78 -4.08
CA GLY A 35 -0.06 -18.14 -4.45
C GLY A 35 1.22 -18.20 -5.27
N ARG A 36 1.14 -18.83 -6.44
CA ARG A 36 2.28 -19.01 -7.34
C ARG A 36 2.86 -17.68 -7.83
N LEU A 37 1.99 -16.72 -8.17
CA LEU A 37 2.42 -15.42 -8.69
C LEU A 37 3.20 -14.64 -7.63
N LEU A 38 2.82 -14.77 -6.36
CA LEU A 38 3.54 -14.17 -5.23
C LEU A 38 4.92 -14.80 -5.04
N ALA A 39 5.02 -16.12 -5.19
CA ALA A 39 6.29 -16.83 -5.07
C ALA A 39 7.27 -16.41 -6.19
N GLU A 40 6.78 -16.32 -7.43
CA GLU A 40 7.57 -15.85 -8.57
C GLU A 40 8.00 -14.39 -8.40
N PHE A 41 7.10 -13.52 -7.95
CA PHE A 41 7.42 -12.12 -7.64
C PHE A 41 8.51 -11.99 -6.57
N LYS A 42 8.40 -12.73 -5.46
CA LYS A 42 9.41 -12.70 -4.38
C LYS A 42 10.77 -13.18 -4.88
N LYS A 43 10.82 -14.26 -5.67
CA LYS A 43 12.06 -14.76 -6.26
C LYS A 43 12.72 -13.70 -7.14
N GLU A 44 11.93 -13.02 -7.96
CA GLU A 44 12.45 -11.99 -8.87
C GLU A 44 12.91 -10.74 -8.11
N ARG A 45 12.17 -10.31 -7.08
CA ARG A 45 12.59 -9.26 -6.15
C ARG A 45 13.95 -9.60 -5.54
N ASP A 46 14.10 -10.79 -4.96
CA ASP A 46 15.33 -11.19 -4.27
C ASP A 46 16.52 -11.25 -5.24
N ARG A 47 16.29 -11.63 -6.50
CA ARG A 47 17.29 -11.59 -7.57
C ARG A 47 17.75 -10.16 -7.86
N ILE A 48 16.81 -9.23 -8.00
CA ILE A 48 17.09 -7.81 -8.27
C ILE A 48 17.82 -7.18 -7.08
N ASP A 49 17.35 -7.43 -5.86
CA ASP A 49 17.98 -6.94 -4.63
C ASP A 49 19.44 -7.42 -4.52
N GLY A 50 19.69 -8.69 -4.86
CA GLY A 50 21.03 -9.26 -4.89
C GLY A 50 21.94 -8.67 -5.97
N LEU A 51 21.39 -8.21 -7.10
CA LEU A 51 22.14 -7.48 -8.13
C LEU A 51 22.44 -6.05 -7.70
N MET A 52 21.45 -5.35 -7.12
CA MET A 52 21.63 -4.00 -6.58
C MET A 52 22.69 -3.97 -5.49
N ALA A 53 22.69 -4.95 -4.57
CA ALA A 53 23.68 -5.04 -3.50
C ALA A 53 25.13 -5.19 -4.01
N LYS A 54 25.33 -5.75 -5.20
CA LYS A 54 26.65 -5.96 -5.82
C LYS A 54 27.07 -4.82 -6.74
N ALA A 55 26.18 -3.86 -7.01
CA ALA A 55 26.47 -2.76 -7.91
C ALA A 55 27.44 -1.76 -7.26
N PRO A 56 28.51 -1.33 -7.96
CA PRO A 56 29.58 -0.51 -7.38
C PRO A 56 29.17 0.92 -7.00
N ASN A 57 28.01 1.43 -7.47
CA ASN A 57 27.49 2.77 -7.18
C ASN A 57 26.16 2.72 -6.40
N ASN A 58 26.10 1.95 -5.32
CA ASN A 58 24.86 1.72 -4.57
C ASN A 58 24.53 2.87 -3.59
N ASP A 59 24.54 4.13 -4.07
CA ASP A 59 23.97 5.30 -3.37
C ASP A 59 22.43 5.33 -3.51
N ALA A 60 21.80 4.17 -3.71
CA ALA A 60 20.37 4.06 -3.85
C ALA A 60 19.71 4.35 -2.49
N LYS A 61 19.27 5.59 -2.28
CA LYS A 61 18.32 5.95 -1.22
C LYS A 61 16.98 5.30 -1.53
N VAL A 62 16.87 4.00 -1.28
CA VAL A 62 15.62 3.26 -1.36
C VAL A 62 14.78 3.64 -0.14
N ALA A 63 13.58 4.16 -0.37
CA ALA A 63 12.62 4.43 0.69
C ALA A 63 12.23 3.11 1.36
N THR A 64 12.84 2.83 2.52
CA THR A 64 12.50 1.66 3.33
C THR A 64 11.30 2.01 4.21
N ARG A 65 10.26 1.17 4.17
CA ARG A 65 9.16 1.26 5.12
C ARG A 65 9.71 0.84 6.48
N GLN A 66 9.82 1.78 7.43
CA GLN A 66 10.19 1.43 8.80
C GLN A 66 9.11 0.51 9.39
N SER A 67 9.51 -0.71 9.74
CA SER A 67 8.75 -1.57 10.64
C SER A 67 9.00 -1.08 12.06
N LYS A 68 7.94 -0.76 12.79
CA LYS A 68 7.99 -0.56 14.24
C LYS A 68 7.91 -1.91 14.94
#